data_AF-A0A0Q2X4F1-F1
#
_entry.id   AF-A0A0Q2X4F1-F1
#
_cell.length_a   1.000
_cell.length_b   1.000
_cell.length_c   1.000
_cell.angle_alpha   90.00
_cell.angle_beta   90.00
_cell.angle_gamma   90.00
#
_symmetry.space_group_name_H-M   'P 1'
#
loop_
_entity.id
_entity.type
_entity.pdbx_description
1 polymer ?
#
loop_
_entity_poly.entity_id
_entity_poly.type
_entity_poly.pdbx_seq_one_letter_code
_entity_poly.pdbx_strand_id
1 'polypeptide(L)'
;MKRLIALGICLIVGIELLGLILQDRRYVLVGAGVALALVLLNVRRVLGHPSEPEAEAESDDLGDSLRRWLSNTETMIRWSDSSRKDWDRHLRPMLARRFELTTGQRQSKDPAVFLATGEMLFGPELWEWVNPNNVRHADGGQPGPGRAALEEILRRLEKV
;
A
#
# COMPACT_ATOMS: atom_id res chain seq x y z
N MET A 1 -3.10 28.39 -2.46
CA MET A 1 -2.42 29.66 -2.08
C MET A 1 -3.23 30.51 -1.09
N LYS A 2 -4.49 30.86 -1.36
CA LYS A 2 -5.32 31.68 -0.44
C LYS A 2 -5.47 31.08 0.97
N ARG A 3 -5.50 29.75 1.10
CA ARG A 3 -5.63 29.03 2.37
C ARG A 3 -4.38 29.08 3.25
N LEU A 4 -3.18 29.04 2.66
CA LEU A 4 -1.91 29.21 3.39
C LEU A 4 -1.74 30.65 3.90
N ILE A 5 -2.17 31.62 3.09
CA ILE A 5 -2.20 33.04 3.48
C ILE A 5 -3.21 33.25 4.61
N ALA A 6 -4.40 32.67 4.52
CA ALA A 6 -5.40 32.73 5.58
C ALA A 6 -4.93 32.06 6.88
N LEU A 7 -4.20 30.93 6.78
CA LEU A 7 -3.60 30.24 7.91
C LEU A 7 -2.51 31.09 8.58
N GLY A 8 -1.63 31.70 7.78
CA GLY A 8 -0.60 32.61 8.27
C GLY A 8 -1.20 33.84 8.97
N ILE A 9 -2.23 34.45 8.38
CA ILE A 9 -2.94 35.59 8.99
C ILE A 9 -3.62 35.16 10.30
N CYS A 10 -4.26 33.99 10.33
CA CYS A 10 -4.90 33.47 11.54
C CYS A 10 -3.90 33.21 12.66
N LEU A 11 -2.71 32.70 12.32
CA LEU A 11 -1.64 32.43 13.28
C LEU A 11 -1.05 33.72 13.87
N ILE A 12 -0.83 34.74 13.02
CA ILE A 12 -0.35 36.06 13.44
C ILE A 12 -1.37 36.72 14.38
N VAL A 13 -2.66 36.73 13.99
CA VAL A 13 -3.74 37.29 14.81
C VAL A 13 -3.85 36.56 16.16
N GLY A 14 -3.68 35.23 16.17
CA GLY A 14 -3.70 34.43 17.39
C GLY A 14 -2.55 34.76 18.35
N ILE A 15 -1.34 35.01 17.84
CA ILE A 15 -0.16 35.38 18.64
C ILE A 15 -0.31 36.78 19.24
N GLU A 16 -0.80 37.75 18.46
CA GLU A 16 -1.05 39.12 18.92
C GLU A 16 -2.12 39.16 20.03
N LEU A 17 -3.22 38.42 19.86
CA LEU A 17 -4.26 38.26 20.88
C LEU A 17 -3.71 37.62 22.15
N LEU A 18 -2.83 36.62 22.03
CA LEU A 18 -2.22 35.96 23.19
C LEU A 18 -1.33 36.94 23.97
N GLY A 19 -0.57 37.79 23.28
CA GLY A 19 0.24 38.85 23.90
C GLY A 19 -0.61 39.87 24.67
N LEU A 20 -1.74 40.30 24.10
CA LEU A 20 -2.68 41.22 24.75
C LEU A 20 -3.36 40.59 25.98
N ILE A 21 -3.70 39.30 25.92
CA ILE A 21 -4.38 38.58 27.00
C ILE A 21 -3.42 38.26 28.17
N LEU A 22 -2.15 37.98 27.89
CA LEU A 22 -1.13 37.71 28.90
C LEU A 22 -0.78 38.93 29.76
N GLN A 23 -1.09 40.14 29.28
CA GLN A 23 -0.83 41.39 30.00
C GLN A 23 -1.79 41.61 31.18
N ASP A 24 -2.94 40.91 31.19
CA ASP A 24 -3.96 41.04 32.22
C ASP A 24 -4.21 39.66 32.87
N ARG A 25 -3.70 39.50 34.11
CA ARG A 25 -3.64 38.23 34.87
C ARG A 25 -4.97 37.49 34.96
N ARG A 26 -6.09 38.21 34.81
CA ARG A 26 -7.45 37.68 34.92
C ARG A 26 -7.91 36.92 33.68
N TYR A 27 -7.31 37.19 32.52
CA TYR A 27 -7.71 36.57 31.24
C TYR A 27 -6.80 35.43 30.80
N VAL A 28 -5.74 35.14 31.55
CA VAL A 28 -4.77 34.07 31.25
C VAL A 28 -5.45 32.70 31.08
N LEU A 29 -6.42 32.37 31.93
CA LEU A 29 -7.16 31.11 31.85
C LEU A 29 -8.06 31.03 30.61
N VAL A 30 -8.75 32.13 30.28
CA VAL A 30 -9.61 32.20 29.10
C VAL A 30 -8.77 32.19 27.82
N GLY A 31 -7.64 32.90 27.83
CA GLY A 31 -6.66 32.91 26.74
C GLY A 31 -6.07 31.53 26.46
N ALA A 32 -5.67 30.82 27.52
CA ALA A 32 -5.17 29.45 27.40
C ALA A 32 -6.24 28.50 26.83
N GLY A 33 -7.50 28.64 27.26
CA GLY A 33 -8.61 27.86 26.73
C GLY A 33 -8.87 28.12 25.25
N VAL A 34 -8.88 29.39 24.82
CA VAL A 34 -9.07 29.77 23.41
C VAL A 34 -7.90 29.30 22.54
N ALA A 35 -6.66 29.44 23.02
CA ALA A 35 -5.48 28.96 22.32
C ALA A 35 -5.51 27.43 22.14
N LEU A 36 -5.84 26.69 23.19
CA LEU A 36 -5.99 25.24 23.13
C LEU A 36 -7.11 24.83 22.16
N ALA A 37 -8.26 25.51 22.20
CA ALA A 37 -9.36 25.27 21.27
C ALA A 37 -8.95 25.53 19.82
N LEU A 38 -8.20 26.60 19.54
CA LEU A 38 -7.69 26.90 18.19
C LEU A 38 -6.67 25.87 17.73
N VAL A 39 -5.77 25.41 18.60
CA VAL A 39 -4.81 24.33 18.29
C VAL A 39 -5.56 23.04 17.99
N LEU A 40 -6.50 22.63 18.84
CA LEU A 40 -7.31 21.44 18.62
C LEU A 40 -8.16 21.55 17.35
N LEU A 41 -8.68 22.73 17.03
CA LEU A 41 -9.42 22.99 15.79
C LEU A 41 -8.52 22.89 14.56
N ASN A 42 -7.29 23.41 14.63
CA ASN A 42 -6.30 23.28 13.56
C ASN A 42 -5.85 21.84 13.38
N VAL A 43 -5.54 21.13 14.47
CA VAL A 43 -5.20 19.71 14.47
C VAL A 43 -6.36 18.89 13.89
N ARG A 44 -7.61 19.16 14.31
CA ARG A 44 -8.81 18.52 13.74
C ARG A 44 -9.00 18.86 12.27
N ARG A 45 -8.69 20.08 11.82
CA ARG A 45 -8.73 20.44 10.39
C ARG A 45 -7.60 19.82 9.60
N VAL A 46 -6.41 19.67 10.16
CA VAL A 46 -5.24 19.08 9.46
C VAL A 46 -5.35 17.57 9.39
N LEU A 47 -5.80 16.91 10.46
CA LEU A 47 -6.08 15.47 10.44
C LEU A 47 -7.38 15.13 9.70
N GLY A 48 -8.36 16.04 9.71
CA GLY A 48 -9.67 15.84 9.08
C GLY A 48 -9.82 16.45 7.68
N HIS A 49 -8.80 17.11 7.12
CA HIS A 49 -8.80 17.61 5.75
C HIS A 49 -7.47 17.31 5.06
N PRO A 50 -7.36 16.24 4.25
CA PRO A 50 -6.44 16.27 3.13
C PRO A 50 -7.05 17.21 2.07
N SER A 51 -6.88 18.53 2.25
CA SER A 51 -7.03 19.58 1.21
C SER A 51 -8.18 19.42 0.16
N GLU A 52 -9.38 19.99 0.42
CA GLU A 52 -10.58 20.09 -0.48
C GLU A 52 -10.33 20.73 -1.88
N PRO A 53 -11.24 20.67 -2.91
CA PRO A 53 -12.72 20.47 -2.83
C PRO A 53 -13.44 19.65 -3.93
N GLU A 54 -14.38 18.77 -3.54
CA GLU A 54 -15.71 18.55 -4.16
C GLU A 54 -16.46 17.48 -3.35
N ALA A 55 -17.67 17.81 -2.91
CA ALA A 55 -18.44 17.03 -1.95
C ALA A 55 -19.21 15.89 -2.64
N GLU A 56 -18.57 14.73 -2.89
CA GLU A 56 -19.29 13.46 -3.14
C GLU A 56 -18.45 12.15 -3.07
N ALA A 57 -17.13 12.19 -2.83
CA ALA A 57 -16.26 11.02 -3.13
C ALA A 57 -15.82 10.10 -1.96
N GLU A 58 -15.95 10.45 -0.68
CA GLU A 58 -15.27 9.68 0.39
C GLU A 58 -15.94 8.34 0.76
N SER A 59 -17.27 8.18 0.61
CA SER A 59 -17.90 6.87 0.77
C SER A 59 -17.69 5.96 -0.44
N ASP A 60 -17.50 6.57 -1.62
CA ASP A 60 -17.29 5.86 -2.88
C ASP A 60 -15.84 5.35 -2.99
N ASP A 61 -14.83 6.08 -2.49
CA ASP A 61 -13.42 5.65 -2.56
C ASP A 61 -13.12 4.40 -1.71
N LEU A 62 -13.72 4.26 -0.53
CA LEU A 62 -13.60 3.01 0.25
C LEU A 62 -14.34 1.85 -0.45
N GLY A 63 -15.53 2.11 -0.98
CA GLY A 63 -16.29 1.12 -1.75
C GLY A 63 -15.56 0.68 -3.02
N ASP A 64 -14.94 1.62 -3.71
CA ASP A 64 -14.19 1.43 -4.95
C ASP A 64 -12.85 0.75 -4.72
N SER A 65 -12.13 1.12 -3.66
CA SER A 65 -10.90 0.43 -3.27
C SER A 65 -11.17 -1.02 -2.88
N LEU A 66 -12.26 -1.29 -2.14
CA LEU A 66 -12.70 -2.66 -1.83
C LEU A 66 -13.14 -3.42 -3.09
N ARG A 67 -13.92 -2.79 -3.98
CA ARG A 67 -14.36 -3.40 -5.24
C ARG A 67 -13.18 -3.71 -6.16
N ARG A 68 -12.19 -2.82 -6.20
CA ARG A 68 -10.94 -3.00 -6.94
C ARG A 68 -10.08 -4.10 -6.34
N TRP A 69 -9.96 -4.16 -5.01
CA TRP A 69 -9.27 -5.25 -4.32
C TRP A 69 -9.95 -6.60 -4.57
N LEU A 70 -11.28 -6.65 -4.50
CA LEU A 70 -12.06 -7.86 -4.74
C LEU A 70 -11.95 -8.32 -6.20
N SER A 71 -12.09 -7.39 -7.16
CA SER A 71 -11.92 -7.65 -8.59
C SER A 71 -10.50 -8.15 -8.92
N ASN A 72 -9.47 -7.55 -8.30
CA ASN A 72 -8.08 -7.99 -8.45
C ASN A 72 -7.89 -9.39 -7.87
N THR A 73 -8.46 -9.66 -6.70
CA THR A 73 -8.36 -10.96 -6.02
C THR A 73 -9.10 -12.05 -6.79
N GLU A 74 -10.31 -11.78 -7.29
CA GLU A 74 -11.10 -12.69 -8.12
C GLU A 74 -10.40 -12.98 -9.45
N THR A 75 -9.78 -11.98 -10.06
CA THR A 75 -8.98 -12.16 -11.27
C THR A 75 -7.74 -13.02 -11.02
N MET A 76 -7.05 -12.80 -9.90
CA MET A 76 -5.89 -13.60 -9.48
C MET A 76 -6.28 -15.06 -9.21
N ILE A 77 -7.40 -15.25 -8.52
CA ILE A 77 -8.05 -16.54 -8.27
C ILE A 77 -8.35 -17.27 -9.58
N ARG A 78 -8.98 -16.58 -10.54
CA ARG A 78 -9.37 -17.16 -11.82
C ARG A 78 -8.15 -17.63 -12.60
N TRP A 79 -7.04 -16.88 -12.56
CA TRP A 79 -5.79 -17.28 -13.20
C TRP A 79 -5.08 -18.44 -12.50
N SER A 80 -5.21 -18.56 -11.18
CA SER A 80 -4.66 -19.70 -10.44
C SER A 80 -5.41 -21.01 -10.74
N ASP A 81 -6.70 -20.92 -11.03
CA ASP A 81 -7.57 -22.08 -11.30
C ASP A 81 -7.68 -22.42 -12.81
N SER A 82 -7.21 -21.57 -13.73
CA SER A 82 -7.46 -21.77 -15.18
C SER A 82 -6.45 -22.69 -15.87
N SER A 83 -5.26 -22.19 -16.21
CA SER A 83 -4.31 -22.92 -17.06
C SER A 83 -2.88 -22.51 -16.79
N ARG A 84 -1.93 -23.40 -17.09
CA ARG A 84 -0.49 -23.10 -17.03
C ARG A 84 -0.11 -21.86 -17.86
N LYS A 85 -0.82 -21.62 -18.97
CA LYS A 85 -0.62 -20.45 -19.82
C LYS A 85 -0.96 -19.14 -19.13
N ASP A 86 -2.06 -19.11 -18.39
CA ASP A 86 -2.49 -17.91 -17.65
C ASP A 86 -1.59 -17.63 -16.45
N TRP A 87 -1.13 -18.71 -15.79
CA TRP A 87 -0.11 -18.64 -14.74
C TRP A 87 1.18 -18.00 -15.23
N ASP A 88 1.74 -18.51 -16.33
CA ASP A 88 3.00 -18.01 -16.89
C ASP A 88 2.90 -16.56 -17.36
N ARG A 89 1.72 -16.11 -17.82
CA ARG A 89 1.52 -14.74 -18.31
C ARG A 89 1.34 -13.71 -17.20
N HIS A 90 0.64 -14.05 -16.13
CA HIS A 90 0.22 -13.05 -15.12
C HIS A 90 0.80 -13.32 -13.72
N LEU A 91 0.84 -14.57 -13.27
CA LEU A 91 1.26 -14.92 -11.90
C LEU A 91 2.78 -15.03 -11.79
N ARG A 92 3.45 -15.70 -12.73
CA ARG A 92 4.91 -15.92 -12.69
C ARG A 92 5.72 -14.62 -12.63
N PRO A 93 5.45 -13.57 -13.45
CA PRO A 93 6.20 -12.32 -13.37
C PRO A 93 6.00 -11.59 -12.03
N MET A 94 4.79 -11.66 -11.47
CA MET A 94 4.46 -11.05 -10.19
C MET A 94 5.16 -11.77 -9.03
N LEU A 95 5.15 -13.10 -9.02
CA LEU A 95 5.83 -13.92 -8.02
C LEU A 95 7.35 -13.73 -8.07
N ALA A 96 7.95 -13.74 -9.26
CA ALA A 96 9.38 -13.50 -9.43
C ALA A 96 9.78 -12.13 -8.88
N ARG A 97 9.04 -11.07 -9.22
CA ARG A 97 9.30 -9.72 -8.71
C ARG A 97 9.14 -9.64 -7.20
N ARG A 98 8.14 -10.32 -6.63
CA ARG A 98 7.93 -10.35 -5.18
C ARG A 98 9.07 -11.08 -4.48
N PHE A 99 9.49 -12.22 -5.01
CA PHE A 99 10.65 -12.96 -4.51
C PHE A 99 11.93 -12.12 -4.53
N GLU A 100 12.21 -11.39 -5.62
CA GLU A 100 13.36 -10.48 -5.70
C GLU A 100 13.31 -9.37 -4.63
N LEU A 101 12.12 -8.82 -4.37
CA LEU A 101 11.93 -7.78 -3.36
C LEU A 101 12.10 -8.33 -1.93
N THR A 102 11.57 -9.52 -1.65
CA THR A 102 11.63 -10.12 -0.31
C THR A 102 13.03 -10.65 -0.01
N THR A 103 13.67 -11.34 -0.95
CA THR A 103 15.01 -11.93 -0.72
C THR A 103 16.16 -10.97 -0.97
N GLY A 104 15.91 -9.85 -1.64
CA GLY A 104 16.95 -8.91 -2.08
C GLY A 104 17.87 -9.46 -3.18
N GLN A 105 17.67 -10.70 -3.62
CA GLN A 105 18.43 -11.33 -4.70
C GLN A 105 17.78 -10.98 -6.02
N ARG A 106 18.55 -10.35 -6.92
CA ARG A 106 18.10 -10.04 -8.28
C ARG A 106 18.61 -11.08 -9.25
N GLN A 107 17.72 -11.57 -10.12
CA GLN A 107 18.11 -12.51 -11.17
C GLN A 107 19.24 -11.95 -12.05
N SER A 108 19.21 -10.64 -12.35
CA SER A 108 20.20 -9.97 -13.19
C SER A 108 21.60 -9.87 -12.59
N LYS A 109 21.73 -10.00 -11.27
CA LYS A 109 23.01 -9.86 -10.57
C LYS A 109 23.73 -11.20 -10.44
N ASP A 110 23.02 -12.24 -10.03
CA ASP A 110 23.56 -13.60 -9.94
C ASP A 110 22.43 -14.63 -10.17
N PRO A 111 22.30 -15.16 -11.39
CA PRO A 111 21.27 -16.15 -11.72
C PRO A 111 21.41 -17.46 -10.94
N ALA A 112 22.64 -17.87 -10.58
CA ALA A 112 22.87 -19.14 -9.91
C ALA A 112 22.46 -19.05 -8.43
N VAL A 113 22.82 -17.95 -7.76
CA VAL A 113 22.38 -17.68 -6.38
C VAL A 113 20.87 -17.49 -6.31
N PHE A 114 20.27 -16.85 -7.32
CA PHE A 114 18.83 -16.69 -7.43
C PHE A 114 18.10 -18.05 -7.51
N LEU A 115 18.58 -18.96 -8.37
CA LEU A 115 18.04 -20.33 -8.49
C LEU A 115 18.20 -21.13 -7.20
N ALA A 116 19.41 -21.13 -6.62
CA ALA A 116 19.68 -21.86 -5.38
C ALA A 116 18.85 -21.36 -4.19
N THR A 117 18.67 -20.04 -4.07
CA THR A 117 17.84 -19.43 -3.02
C THR A 117 16.37 -19.78 -3.21
N GLY A 118 15.90 -19.79 -4.46
CA GLY A 118 14.55 -20.19 -4.80
C GLY A 118 14.24 -21.66 -4.48
N GLU A 119 15.12 -22.57 -4.90
CA GLU A 119 14.99 -24.00 -4.58
C GLU A 119 15.07 -24.26 -3.08
N MET A 120 15.93 -23.53 -2.35
CA MET A 120 16.03 -23.66 -0.89
C MET A 120 14.75 -23.17 -0.17
N LEU A 121 14.13 -22.10 -0.65
CA LEU A 121 12.94 -21.51 -0.01
C LEU A 121 11.66 -22.30 -0.35
N PHE A 122 11.47 -22.66 -1.62
CA PHE A 122 10.22 -23.26 -2.09
C PHE A 122 10.31 -24.76 -2.29
N GLY A 123 11.50 -25.33 -2.45
CA GLY A 123 11.68 -26.69 -2.94
C GLY A 123 11.51 -26.77 -4.47
N PRO A 124 11.96 -27.88 -5.09
CA PRO A 124 12.02 -28.01 -6.56
C PRO A 124 10.64 -27.93 -7.22
N GLU A 125 9.61 -28.54 -6.63
CA GLU A 125 8.27 -28.62 -7.22
C GLU A 125 7.56 -27.26 -7.27
N LEU A 126 7.69 -26.43 -6.23
CA LEU A 126 7.08 -25.09 -6.19
C LEU A 126 7.93 -24.06 -6.94
N TRP A 127 9.25 -24.23 -6.92
CA TRP A 127 10.17 -23.35 -7.63
C TRP A 127 9.93 -23.34 -9.14
N GLU A 128 9.53 -24.48 -9.72
CA GLU A 128 9.15 -24.58 -11.13
C GLU A 128 8.06 -23.58 -11.56
N TRP A 129 7.21 -23.14 -10.63
CA TRP A 129 6.10 -22.21 -10.88
C TRP A 129 6.46 -20.74 -10.62
N VAL A 130 7.51 -20.48 -9.83
CA VAL A 130 8.02 -19.13 -9.53
C VAL A 130 9.12 -18.73 -10.49
N ASN A 131 9.96 -19.68 -10.93
CA ASN A 131 11.15 -19.42 -11.74
C ASN A 131 10.79 -18.75 -13.08
N PRO A 132 11.20 -17.50 -13.34
CA PRO A 132 10.84 -16.79 -14.58
C PRO A 132 11.36 -17.46 -15.86
N ASN A 133 12.38 -18.33 -15.77
CA ASN A 133 12.97 -19.01 -16.92
C ASN A 133 12.22 -20.30 -17.32
N ASN A 134 11.30 -20.80 -16.50
CA ASN A 134 10.59 -22.06 -16.75
C ASN A 134 9.26 -21.85 -17.50
N VAL A 135 9.28 -21.05 -18.58
CA VAL A 135 8.10 -20.76 -19.41
C VAL A 135 8.08 -21.68 -20.63
N ARG A 136 7.20 -22.68 -20.64
CA ARG A 136 7.04 -23.62 -21.76
C ARG A 136 5.86 -23.17 -22.62
N HIS A 137 6.16 -22.51 -23.74
CA HIS A 137 5.15 -21.95 -24.65
C HIS A 137 4.24 -23.01 -25.30
N ALA A 138 4.66 -24.27 -25.33
CA ALA A 138 3.94 -25.37 -25.98
C ALA A 138 2.86 -26.03 -25.10
N ASP A 139 2.88 -25.83 -23.78
CA ASP A 139 2.06 -26.58 -22.82
C ASP A 139 0.79 -25.83 -22.39
N GLY A 140 0.23 -25.00 -23.28
CA GLY A 140 -0.84 -24.06 -22.94
C GLY A 140 -2.18 -24.67 -22.53
N GLY A 141 -2.35 -25.99 -22.70
CA GLY A 141 -3.53 -26.75 -22.27
C GLY A 141 -3.33 -27.57 -21.00
N GLN A 142 -2.15 -27.55 -20.37
CA GLN A 142 -1.94 -28.27 -19.12
C GLN A 142 -2.65 -27.55 -17.96
N PRO A 143 -3.24 -28.30 -17.01
CA PRO A 143 -3.78 -27.71 -15.80
C PRO A 143 -2.67 -26.95 -15.06
N GLY A 144 -3.01 -25.76 -14.56
CA GLY A 144 -2.11 -24.99 -13.71
C GLY A 144 -1.84 -25.71 -12.38
N PRO A 145 -0.90 -25.20 -11.58
CA PRO A 145 -0.56 -25.81 -10.27
C PRO A 145 -1.70 -25.69 -9.24
N GLY A 146 -2.75 -24.94 -9.57
CA GLY A 146 -3.93 -24.74 -8.74
C GLY A 146 -3.70 -23.73 -7.61
N ARG A 147 -4.79 -23.38 -6.93
CA ARG A 147 -4.77 -22.46 -5.78
C ARG A 147 -3.88 -22.91 -4.62
N ALA A 148 -3.86 -24.21 -4.32
CA ALA A 148 -3.09 -24.73 -3.18
C ALA A 148 -1.59 -24.44 -3.32
N ALA A 149 -1.05 -24.55 -4.53
CA ALA A 149 0.35 -24.21 -4.81
C ALA A 149 0.61 -22.70 -4.70
N LEU A 150 -0.31 -21.86 -5.19
CA LEU A 150 -0.20 -20.40 -5.04
C LEU A 150 -0.18 -19.98 -3.58
N GLU A 151 -1.11 -20.51 -2.79
CA GLU A 151 -1.21 -20.24 -1.36
C GLU A 151 0.08 -20.64 -0.63
N GLU A 152 0.64 -21.81 -0.96
CA GLU A 152 1.88 -22.27 -0.34
C GLU A 152 3.08 -21.40 -0.70
N ILE A 153 3.19 -20.97 -1.96
CA ILE A 153 4.24 -20.05 -2.41
C ILE A 153 4.14 -18.72 -1.66
N LEU A 154 2.94 -18.14 -1.56
CA LEU A 154 2.72 -16.88 -0.85
C LEU A 154 3.01 -17.02 0.64
N ARG A 155 2.57 -18.12 1.27
CA ARG A 155 2.82 -18.41 2.69
C ARG A 155 4.31 -18.53 3.01
N ARG A 156 5.11 -19.05 2.08
CA ARG A 156 6.58 -19.12 2.26
C ARG A 156 7.25 -17.78 2.01
N LEU A 157 6.76 -17.00 1.04
CA LEU A 157 7.23 -15.63 0.80
C LEU A 157 6.97 -14.69 1.98
N GLU A 158 5.90 -14.91 2.75
CA GLU A 158 5.59 -14.11 3.95
C GLU A 158 6.52 -14.42 5.14
N LYS A 159 7.10 -15.62 5.19
CA LYS A 159 7.93 -16.09 6.31
C LYS A 159 9.41 -15.71 6.20
N VAL A 160 9.82 -15.07 5.10
CA VAL A 160 11.18 -14.60 4.84
C VAL A 160 11.30 -13.14 5.25
#